data_AF-A0A8J6EBF2-F1
#
_entry.id   AF-A0A8J6EBF2-F1
#
_cell.length_a   1.000
_cell.length_b   1.000
_cell.length_c   1.000
_cell.angle_alpha   90.00
_cell.angle_beta   90.00
_cell.angle_gamma   90.00
#
_symmetry.space_group_name_H-M   'P 1'
#
loop_
_entity.id
_entity.type
_entity.pdbx_description
1 polymer ?
#
loop_
_entity_poly.entity_id
_entity_poly.type
_entity_poly.pdbx_seq_one_letter_code
_entity_poly.pdbx_strand_id
1 'polypeptide(L)'
;MRHTILTLLCLWSCILQVTPLTEEHVGRATYYFDQQIFRNQWAQYAYFVKFTGEECSGGLQLNVLQQVMGNINAADVLRTVRSGEIYEGTRMVAAAPKDIVLPNGNVGTEHSEFRLLNPDNNSPISRLLASAPAAGCVIFYSLNSPCVNTCTAPYGRYNIIDKLNHHRLPNNIQDKAFSFRNVFRYDQDRDAEIVWRNWNNLNNVMNLYRCPGNNCMKCVVNGVRNNNCFNS
;
A
#
# COMPACT_ATOMS: atom_id res chain seq x y z
N MET A 1 39.21 53.15 -2.39
CA MET A 1 38.29 52.41 -3.28
C MET A 1 38.06 51.04 -2.68
N ARG A 2 36.91 50.82 -2.02
CA ARG A 2 36.54 49.52 -1.43
C ARG A 2 35.80 48.72 -2.51
N HIS A 3 36.33 47.56 -2.87
CA HIS A 3 35.65 46.60 -3.73
C HIS A 3 34.69 45.77 -2.90
N THR A 4 33.40 45.95 -3.14
CA THR A 4 32.33 45.10 -2.62
C THR A 4 32.29 43.86 -3.51
N ILE A 5 32.80 42.73 -3.03
CA ILE A 5 32.61 41.43 -3.67
C ILE A 5 31.20 40.98 -3.32
N LEU A 6 30.31 41.03 -4.32
CA LEU A 6 28.96 40.48 -4.23
C LEU A 6 29.05 38.97 -4.44
N THR A 7 29.14 38.20 -3.35
CA THR A 7 29.08 36.74 -3.40
C THR A 7 27.66 36.33 -3.77
N LEU A 8 27.45 36.02 -5.04
CA LEU A 8 26.24 35.40 -5.57
C LEU A 8 26.19 33.96 -5.04
N LEU A 9 25.60 33.77 -3.84
CA LEU A 9 25.24 32.47 -3.31
C LEU A 9 24.17 31.87 -4.24
N CYS A 10 24.65 31.02 -5.15
CA CYS A 10 23.82 30.15 -5.95
C CYS A 10 23.08 29.21 -4.99
N LEU A 11 21.90 29.63 -4.52
CA LEU A 11 20.87 28.76 -3.98
C LEU A 11 20.42 27.89 -5.14
N TRP A 12 21.24 26.90 -5.46
CA TRP A 12 20.84 25.74 -6.22
C TRP A 12 19.85 25.02 -5.31
N SER A 13 18.59 25.43 -5.43
CA SER A 13 17.45 24.66 -4.99
C SER A 13 17.61 23.30 -5.66
N CYS A 14 18.25 22.35 -4.98
CA CYS A 14 18.05 20.94 -5.25
C CYS A 14 16.56 20.71 -5.07
N ILE A 15 15.81 20.95 -6.13
CA ILE A 15 14.52 20.31 -6.33
C ILE A 15 14.91 18.84 -6.32
N LEU A 16 14.78 18.20 -5.15
CA LEU A 16 14.87 16.76 -5.04
C LEU A 16 13.90 16.24 -6.10
N GLN A 17 14.43 15.81 -7.24
CA GLN A 17 13.65 15.12 -8.24
C GLN A 17 13.28 13.81 -7.58
N VAL A 18 12.07 13.78 -7.05
CA VAL A 18 11.51 12.59 -6.44
C VAL A 18 11.38 11.56 -7.56
N THR A 19 12.08 10.45 -7.40
CA THR A 19 11.95 9.30 -8.29
C THR A 19 10.63 8.60 -7.96
N PRO A 20 9.70 8.47 -8.94
CA PRO A 20 8.49 7.68 -8.72
C PRO A 20 8.84 6.24 -8.33
N LEU A 21 7.95 5.59 -7.58
CA LEU A 21 8.01 4.17 -7.29
C LEU A 21 7.92 3.38 -8.60
N THR A 22 9.01 2.70 -8.92
CA THR A 22 9.08 1.76 -10.04
C THR A 22 8.59 0.39 -9.59
N GLU A 23 8.36 -0.49 -10.56
CA GLU A 23 8.09 -1.91 -10.34
C GLU A 23 9.19 -2.56 -9.48
N GLU A 24 10.45 -2.18 -9.68
CA GLU A 24 11.59 -2.70 -8.91
C GLU A 24 11.53 -2.23 -7.45
N HIS A 25 11.20 -0.96 -7.20
CA HIS A 25 11.06 -0.43 -5.83
C HIS A 25 9.95 -1.17 -5.08
N VAL A 26 8.77 -1.29 -5.70
CA VAL A 26 7.61 -1.97 -5.10
C VAL A 26 7.89 -3.45 -4.90
N GLY A 27 8.50 -4.12 -5.88
CA GLY A 27 8.82 -5.54 -5.82
C GLY A 27 9.84 -5.89 -4.74
N ARG A 28 10.92 -5.13 -4.66
CA ARG A 28 11.94 -5.30 -3.62
C ARG A 28 11.34 -5.11 -2.23
N ALA A 29 10.61 -4.02 -2.02
CA ALA A 29 10.00 -3.71 -0.73
C ALA A 29 9.00 -4.80 -0.33
N THR A 30 8.03 -5.11 -1.20
CA THR A 30 6.96 -6.05 -0.87
C THR A 30 7.47 -7.47 -0.63
N TYR A 31 8.40 -7.93 -1.48
CA TYR A 31 9.06 -9.22 -1.27
C TYR A 31 9.85 -9.24 0.04
N TYR A 32 10.61 -8.20 0.35
CA TYR A 32 11.38 -8.14 1.60
C TYR A 32 10.48 -8.20 2.83
N PHE A 33 9.43 -7.37 2.91
CA PHE A 33 8.49 -7.38 4.04
C PHE A 33 7.76 -8.72 4.19
N ASP A 34 7.28 -9.28 3.08
CA ASP A 34 6.66 -10.62 3.09
C ASP A 34 7.65 -11.67 3.63
N GLN A 35 8.88 -11.74 3.13
CA GLN A 35 9.85 -12.74 3.58
C GLN A 35 10.28 -12.58 5.05
N GLN A 36 10.38 -11.35 5.55
CA GLN A 36 10.77 -11.12 6.95
C GLN A 36 9.64 -11.40 7.95
N ILE A 37 8.39 -11.08 7.59
CA ILE A 37 7.26 -11.11 8.51
C ILE A 37 6.37 -12.33 8.27
N PHE A 38 5.92 -12.50 7.03
CA PHE A 38 4.82 -13.39 6.70
C PHE A 38 5.26 -14.69 6.04
N ARG A 39 6.46 -14.79 5.44
CA ARG A 39 7.04 -16.02 4.84
C ARG A 39 6.02 -16.86 4.04
N ASN A 40 5.16 -16.23 3.24
CA ASN A 40 4.11 -16.93 2.48
C ASN A 40 3.13 -17.78 3.32
N GLN A 41 2.82 -17.33 4.55
CA GLN A 41 1.89 -18.01 5.45
C GLN A 41 0.45 -18.08 4.91
N TRP A 42 -0.35 -18.94 5.53
CA TRP A 42 -1.48 -19.67 4.93
C TRP A 42 -2.79 -18.88 4.84
N ALA A 43 -2.80 -17.62 5.31
CA ALA A 43 -3.99 -16.79 5.40
C ALA A 43 -3.81 -15.50 4.59
N GLN A 44 -4.92 -14.99 4.05
CA GLN A 44 -4.99 -13.65 3.48
C GLN A 44 -4.50 -12.62 4.52
N TYR A 45 -3.76 -11.62 4.07
CA TYR A 45 -3.35 -10.50 4.90
C TYR A 45 -3.11 -9.27 4.02
N ALA A 46 -3.08 -8.11 4.67
CA ALA A 46 -2.68 -6.85 4.06
C ALA A 46 -1.84 -6.04 5.04
N TYR A 47 -0.97 -5.19 4.52
CA TYR A 47 -0.23 -4.22 5.32
C TYR A 47 -0.08 -2.90 4.56
N PHE A 48 0.08 -1.83 5.31
CA PHE A 48 0.40 -0.51 4.79
C PHE A 48 1.68 -0.04 5.45
N VAL A 49 2.69 0.29 4.65
CA VAL A 49 3.99 0.77 5.10
C VAL A 49 4.25 2.17 4.54
N LYS A 50 4.81 3.04 5.37
CA LYS A 50 5.24 4.38 4.97
C LYS A 50 6.75 4.52 4.98
N PHE A 51 7.23 5.37 4.07
CA PHE A 51 8.64 5.76 3.93
C PHE A 51 8.73 7.29 3.91
N THR A 52 9.81 7.84 4.42
CA THR A 52 10.15 9.27 4.34
C THR A 52 10.54 9.65 2.91
N GLY A 53 10.53 10.95 2.59
CA GLY A 53 10.91 11.44 1.26
C GLY A 53 12.34 11.06 0.85
N GLU A 54 13.27 11.02 1.81
CA GLU A 54 14.66 10.59 1.57
C GLU A 54 14.74 9.10 1.21
N GLU A 55 14.07 8.24 1.98
CA GLU A 55 14.00 6.79 1.74
C GLU A 55 13.38 6.47 0.36
N CYS A 56 12.34 7.21 -0.03
CA CYS A 56 11.69 7.07 -1.33
C CYS A 56 12.61 7.51 -2.48
N SER A 57 13.23 8.68 -2.34
CA SER A 57 14.12 9.25 -3.37
C SER A 57 15.37 8.40 -3.57
N GLY A 58 15.81 7.69 -2.53
CA GLY A 58 16.87 6.68 -2.59
C GLY A 58 16.48 5.36 -3.27
N GLY A 59 15.24 5.21 -3.77
CA GLY A 59 14.79 4.03 -4.50
C GLY A 59 14.52 2.79 -3.66
N LEU A 60 14.24 2.97 -2.36
CA LEU A 60 13.94 1.88 -1.42
C LEU A 60 14.99 0.73 -1.48
N GLN A 61 16.28 1.10 -1.46
CA GLN A 61 17.38 0.13 -1.44
C GLN A 61 17.31 -0.81 -0.23
N LEU A 62 18.01 -1.95 -0.32
CA LEU A 62 17.93 -3.00 0.71
C LEU A 62 18.32 -2.51 2.11
N ASN A 63 19.35 -1.68 2.23
CA ASN A 63 19.76 -1.07 3.50
C ASN A 63 18.65 -0.19 4.11
N VAL A 64 17.93 0.58 3.28
CA VAL A 64 16.76 1.36 3.70
C VAL A 64 15.67 0.43 4.21
N LEU A 65 15.35 -0.64 3.47
CA LEU A 65 14.34 -1.62 3.90
C LEU A 65 14.72 -2.31 5.21
N GLN A 66 16.00 -2.65 5.40
CA GLN A 66 16.53 -3.20 6.65
C GLN A 66 16.39 -2.23 7.81
N GLN A 67 16.68 -0.94 7.60
CA GLN A 67 16.52 0.09 8.62
C GLN A 67 15.04 0.28 9.01
N VAL A 68 14.14 0.34 8.03
CA VAL A 68 12.70 0.43 8.30
C VAL A 68 12.21 -0.81 9.04
N MET A 69 12.65 -2.00 8.64
CA MET A 69 12.34 -3.26 9.33
C MET A 69 12.93 -3.33 10.74
N GLY A 70 14.08 -2.71 10.99
CA GLY A 70 14.63 -2.59 12.35
C GLY A 70 13.71 -1.85 13.33
N ASN A 71 12.76 -1.05 12.81
CA ASN A 71 11.72 -0.37 13.59
C ASN A 71 10.38 -1.14 13.63
N ILE A 72 10.36 -2.36 13.09
CA ILE A 72 9.18 -3.22 13.02
C ILE A 72 9.52 -4.54 13.71
N ASN A 73 8.81 -4.85 14.78
CA ASN A 73 8.95 -6.15 15.42
C ASN A 73 8.19 -7.21 14.62
N ALA A 74 8.88 -7.88 13.68
CA ALA A 74 8.27 -8.86 12.79
C ALA A 74 7.53 -10.00 13.52
N ALA A 75 8.05 -10.46 14.65
CA ALA A 75 7.40 -11.49 15.46
C ALA A 75 6.08 -10.97 16.08
N ASP A 76 6.07 -9.72 16.51
CA ASP A 76 4.89 -9.07 17.06
C ASP A 76 3.81 -8.81 16.00
N VAL A 77 4.22 -8.35 14.79
CA VAL A 77 3.33 -8.21 13.64
C VAL A 77 2.66 -9.55 13.35
N LEU A 78 3.45 -10.61 13.19
CA LEU A 78 2.93 -11.93 12.84
C LEU A 78 1.98 -12.47 13.91
N ARG A 79 2.35 -12.35 15.19
CA ARG A 79 1.52 -12.78 16.33
C ARG A 79 0.18 -12.05 16.36
N THR A 80 0.20 -10.73 16.23
CA THR A 80 -0.99 -9.87 16.29
C THR A 80 -1.93 -10.12 15.13
N VAL A 81 -1.38 -10.18 13.90
CA VAL A 81 -2.16 -10.46 12.70
C VAL A 81 -2.80 -11.84 12.76
N ARG A 82 -2.08 -12.86 13.24
CA ARG A 82 -2.61 -14.23 13.40
C ARG A 82 -3.69 -14.34 14.46
N SER A 83 -3.67 -13.53 15.52
CA SER A 83 -4.74 -13.51 16.52
C SER A 83 -6.00 -12.81 16.03
N GLY A 84 -6.01 -12.32 14.79
CA GLY A 84 -7.12 -11.57 14.21
C GLY A 84 -7.14 -10.11 14.65
N GLU A 85 -6.13 -9.61 15.36
CA GLU A 85 -6.02 -8.20 15.74
C GLU A 85 -5.29 -7.39 14.66
N ILE A 86 -5.36 -6.05 14.78
CA ILE A 86 -4.65 -5.14 13.88
C ILE A 86 -3.34 -4.76 14.53
N TYR A 87 -2.22 -5.01 13.85
CA TYR A 87 -0.93 -4.47 14.26
C TYR A 87 -0.84 -3.00 13.89
N GLU A 88 -0.46 -2.16 14.86
CA GLU A 88 -0.26 -0.72 14.67
C GLU A 88 1.11 -0.29 15.18
N GLY A 89 2.05 -0.10 14.26
CA GLY A 89 3.37 0.46 14.53
C GLY A 89 3.53 1.88 13.98
N THR A 90 4.74 2.43 14.14
CA THR A 90 5.08 3.79 13.65
C THR A 90 5.47 3.82 12.17
N ARG A 91 5.79 2.66 11.59
CA ARG A 91 6.20 2.52 10.17
C ARG A 91 5.25 1.66 9.35
N MET A 92 4.49 0.78 10.00
CA MET A 92 3.62 -0.18 9.35
C MET A 92 2.37 -0.43 10.19
N VAL A 93 1.24 -0.65 9.52
CA VAL A 93 0.04 -1.29 10.07
C VAL A 93 -0.25 -2.57 9.28
N ALA A 94 -0.78 -3.60 9.92
CA ALA A 94 -1.07 -4.87 9.25
C ALA A 94 -2.30 -5.58 9.84
N ALA A 95 -3.02 -6.32 9.01
CA ALA A 95 -4.22 -7.07 9.42
C ALA A 95 -4.43 -8.31 8.55
N ALA A 96 -5.03 -9.34 9.15
CA ALA A 96 -5.67 -10.46 8.44
C ALA A 96 -7.17 -10.20 8.32
N PRO A 97 -7.93 -10.95 7.50
CA PRO A 97 -9.38 -10.97 7.62
C PRO A 97 -9.84 -11.36 9.03
N LYS A 98 -11.02 -10.89 9.44
CA LYS A 98 -11.64 -11.26 10.72
C LYS A 98 -13.10 -11.61 10.50
N ASP A 99 -13.52 -12.73 11.04
CA ASP A 99 -14.93 -13.09 11.05
C ASP A 99 -15.69 -12.20 12.03
N ILE A 100 -16.87 -11.75 11.59
CA ILE A 100 -17.74 -10.85 12.33
C ILE A 100 -19.15 -11.42 12.35
N VAL A 101 -19.89 -11.16 13.42
CA VAL A 101 -21.33 -11.45 13.48
C VAL A 101 -22.08 -10.27 12.89
N LEU A 102 -22.83 -10.52 11.82
CA LEU A 102 -23.65 -9.52 11.15
C LEU A 102 -24.94 -9.28 11.96
N PRO A 103 -25.64 -8.13 11.75
CA PRO A 103 -26.88 -7.82 12.49
C PRO A 103 -27.99 -8.86 12.37
N ASN A 104 -27.97 -9.67 11.31
CA ASN A 104 -28.91 -10.77 11.09
C ASN A 104 -28.50 -12.11 11.74
N GLY A 105 -27.43 -12.11 12.54
CA GLY A 105 -26.89 -13.30 13.21
C GLY A 105 -25.96 -14.17 12.37
N ASN A 106 -25.83 -13.90 11.06
CA ASN A 106 -24.91 -14.65 10.20
C ASN A 106 -23.46 -14.24 10.42
N VAL A 107 -22.53 -15.16 10.17
CA VAL A 107 -21.10 -14.84 10.14
C VAL A 107 -20.74 -14.23 8.78
N GLY A 108 -20.15 -13.05 8.79
CA GLY A 108 -19.48 -12.43 7.66
C GLY A 108 -17.98 -12.32 7.92
N THR A 109 -17.23 -11.83 6.95
CA THR A 109 -15.78 -11.62 7.08
C THR A 109 -15.44 -10.18 6.70
N GLU A 110 -14.77 -9.45 7.59
CA GLU A 110 -14.13 -8.19 7.24
C GLU A 110 -12.78 -8.47 6.59
N HIS A 111 -12.59 -7.98 5.37
CA HIS A 111 -11.35 -8.18 4.63
C HIS A 111 -10.21 -7.30 5.19
N SER A 112 -8.99 -7.81 5.12
CA SER A 112 -7.78 -7.17 5.64
C SER A 112 -7.61 -5.71 5.20
N GLU A 113 -7.90 -5.42 3.93
CA GLU A 113 -7.77 -4.10 3.33
C GLU A 113 -8.74 -3.10 3.97
N PHE A 114 -10.00 -3.52 4.14
CA PHE A 114 -11.02 -2.70 4.79
C PHE A 114 -10.69 -2.45 6.25
N ARG A 115 -10.18 -3.45 6.98
CA ARG A 115 -9.82 -3.32 8.39
C ARG A 115 -8.75 -2.25 8.64
N LEU A 116 -7.75 -2.15 7.77
CA LEU A 116 -6.73 -1.08 7.82
C LEU A 116 -7.29 0.32 7.50
N LEU A 117 -8.45 0.32 6.84
CA LEU A 117 -9.22 1.47 6.42
C LEU A 117 -10.52 1.62 7.23
N ASN A 118 -10.63 1.13 8.46
CA ASN A 118 -11.85 1.36 9.24
C ASN A 118 -11.49 1.65 10.71
N PRO A 119 -12.24 2.50 11.43
CA PRO A 119 -13.37 3.34 11.01
C PRO A 119 -12.97 4.55 10.14
N ASP A 120 -13.97 5.29 9.64
CA ASP A 120 -13.73 6.58 8.99
C ASP A 120 -13.11 7.59 9.98
N ASN A 121 -12.22 8.46 9.49
CA ASN A 121 -11.51 9.50 10.25
C ASN A 121 -10.59 9.05 11.39
N ASN A 122 -10.52 7.76 11.70
CA ASN A 122 -9.60 7.21 12.69
C ASN A 122 -9.27 5.75 12.37
N SER A 123 -8.89 5.47 11.12
CA SER A 123 -8.41 4.15 10.70
C SER A 123 -6.95 3.94 11.11
N PRO A 124 -6.47 2.69 11.21
CA PRO A 124 -5.05 2.38 11.40
C PRO A 124 -4.13 3.13 10.44
N ILE A 125 -4.46 3.16 9.15
CA ILE A 125 -3.69 3.92 8.14
C ILE A 125 -3.68 5.42 8.44
N SER A 126 -4.82 6.02 8.81
CA SER A 126 -4.85 7.46 9.12
C SER A 126 -4.00 7.82 10.35
N ARG A 127 -4.02 6.98 11.40
CA ARG A 127 -3.14 7.15 12.57
C ARG A 127 -1.67 6.98 12.21
N LEU A 128 -1.34 5.98 11.40
CA LEU A 128 0.02 5.78 10.90
C LEU A 128 0.51 7.00 10.12
N LEU A 129 -0.32 7.57 9.24
CA LEU A 129 0.05 8.73 8.42
C LEU A 129 0.14 10.04 9.23
N ALA A 130 -0.62 10.17 10.31
CA ALA A 130 -0.52 11.29 11.24
C ALA A 130 0.72 11.22 12.15
N SER A 131 1.33 10.05 12.32
CA SER A 131 2.52 9.88 13.16
C SER A 131 3.81 10.35 12.46
N ALA A 132 4.81 10.72 13.25
CA ALA A 132 6.15 10.98 12.75
C ALA A 132 6.91 9.67 12.42
N PRO A 133 7.85 9.69 11.46
CA PRO A 133 8.10 10.78 10.53
C PRO A 133 7.00 10.85 9.44
N ALA A 134 6.90 12.00 8.78
CA ALA A 134 5.97 12.21 7.67
C ALA A 134 6.27 11.26 6.50
N ALA A 135 5.22 10.81 5.82
CA ALA A 135 5.35 9.93 4.65
C ALA A 135 5.71 10.73 3.39
N GLY A 136 6.81 10.36 2.73
CA GLY A 136 7.12 10.76 1.36
C GLY A 136 6.47 9.84 0.33
N CYS A 137 6.47 8.53 0.57
CA CYS A 137 5.78 7.54 -0.25
C CYS A 137 5.23 6.39 0.60
N VAL A 138 4.26 5.65 0.05
CA VAL A 138 3.57 4.57 0.76
C VAL A 138 3.33 3.37 -0.14
N ILE A 139 3.34 2.18 0.47
CA ILE A 139 2.97 0.93 -0.20
C ILE A 139 1.86 0.27 0.62
N PHE A 140 0.71 0.06 -0.01
CA PHE A 140 -0.37 -0.78 0.48
C PHE A 140 -0.30 -2.13 -0.21
N TYR A 141 0.13 -3.16 0.51
CA TYR A 141 0.19 -4.53 0.01
C TYR A 141 -1.01 -5.35 0.48
N SER A 142 -1.54 -6.20 -0.39
CA SER A 142 -2.48 -7.27 -0.05
C SER A 142 -2.06 -8.59 -0.70
N LEU A 143 -2.16 -9.72 0.02
CA LEU A 143 -1.78 -11.02 -0.54
C LEU A 143 -2.65 -11.38 -1.77
N ASN A 144 -3.95 -11.18 -1.69
CA ASN A 144 -4.88 -11.26 -2.82
C ASN A 144 -5.34 -9.86 -3.25
N SER A 145 -5.68 -9.69 -4.53
CA SER A 145 -6.23 -8.44 -5.05
C SER A 145 -7.52 -8.07 -4.31
N PRO A 146 -7.83 -6.78 -4.13
CA PRO A 146 -9.06 -6.37 -3.48
C PRO A 146 -10.25 -6.80 -4.33
N CYS A 147 -11.14 -7.60 -3.73
CA CYS A 147 -12.22 -8.25 -4.47
C CYS A 147 -13.20 -7.26 -5.14
N VAL A 148 -13.75 -7.66 -6.28
CA VAL A 148 -14.64 -6.82 -7.11
C VAL A 148 -15.99 -6.56 -6.46
N ASN A 149 -16.57 -7.55 -5.80
CA ASN A 149 -17.92 -7.48 -5.24
C ASN A 149 -18.04 -6.72 -3.92
N THR A 150 -16.92 -6.43 -3.24
CA THR A 150 -16.97 -5.85 -1.89
C THR A 150 -15.92 -4.78 -1.69
N CYS A 151 -14.63 -5.11 -1.84
CA CYS A 151 -13.55 -4.16 -1.58
C CYS A 151 -13.52 -3.03 -2.62
N THR A 152 -13.82 -3.31 -3.89
CA THR A 152 -13.79 -2.30 -4.96
C THR A 152 -15.16 -2.02 -5.56
N ALA A 153 -16.22 -2.57 -4.97
CA ALA A 153 -17.59 -2.33 -5.42
C ALA A 153 -17.97 -0.87 -5.20
N PRO A 154 -18.38 -0.12 -6.24
CA PRO A 154 -18.80 1.27 -6.11
C PRO A 154 -19.89 1.45 -5.06
N TYR A 155 -19.80 2.52 -4.25
CA TYR A 155 -20.78 2.90 -3.22
C TYR A 155 -21.01 1.85 -2.11
N GLY A 156 -20.25 0.75 -2.09
CA GLY A 156 -20.36 -0.26 -1.05
C GLY A 156 -19.79 0.24 0.27
N ARG A 157 -20.42 -0.11 1.41
CA ARG A 157 -19.91 0.27 2.74
C ARG A 157 -18.47 -0.21 3.03
N TYR A 158 -18.05 -1.27 2.33
CA TYR A 158 -16.72 -1.86 2.41
C TYR A 158 -15.77 -1.40 1.30
N ASN A 159 -16.19 -0.44 0.48
CA ASN A 159 -15.40 0.06 -0.64
C ASN A 159 -14.13 0.76 -0.12
N ILE A 160 -12.97 0.18 -0.43
CA ILE A 160 -11.67 0.70 -0.05
C ILE A 160 -11.27 1.91 -0.90
N ILE A 161 -11.74 1.99 -2.15
CA ILE A 161 -11.39 3.07 -3.09
C ILE A 161 -11.95 4.40 -2.55
N ASP A 162 -13.23 4.40 -2.16
CA ASP A 162 -13.87 5.57 -1.56
C ASP A 162 -13.17 5.97 -0.27
N LYS A 163 -12.78 5.01 0.56
CA LYS A 163 -12.06 5.25 1.82
C LYS A 163 -10.64 5.78 1.62
N LEU A 164 -9.97 5.41 0.54
CA LEU A 164 -8.65 5.96 0.19
C LEU A 164 -8.78 7.40 -0.35
N ASN A 165 -9.84 7.70 -1.11
CA ASN A 165 -10.14 9.02 -1.67
C ASN A 165 -10.64 10.05 -0.65
N HIS A 166 -11.54 9.65 0.25
CA HIS A 166 -12.16 10.55 1.23
C HIS A 166 -11.26 10.77 2.45
N HIS A 167 -10.17 11.51 2.31
CA HIS A 167 -9.41 12.11 3.44
C HIS A 167 -8.33 11.24 4.12
N ARG A 168 -7.79 10.21 3.46
CA ARG A 168 -6.85 9.29 4.13
C ARG A 168 -5.47 9.19 3.56
N LEU A 169 -5.29 9.49 2.27
CA LEU A 169 -3.97 9.64 1.67
C LEU A 169 -3.70 11.12 1.42
N PRO A 170 -2.92 11.79 2.28
CA PRO A 170 -2.53 13.19 2.07
C PRO A 170 -1.99 13.45 0.66
N ASN A 171 -2.30 14.62 0.10
CA ASN A 171 -1.85 15.03 -1.24
C ASN A 171 -0.34 15.31 -1.30
N ASN A 172 0.30 15.53 -0.16
CA ASN A 172 1.75 15.74 -0.07
C ASN A 172 2.57 14.44 -0.07
N ILE A 173 1.91 13.26 -0.04
CA ILE A 173 2.60 11.98 -0.30
C ILE A 173 2.88 11.92 -1.80
N GLN A 174 4.16 11.87 -2.15
CA GLN A 174 4.68 12.02 -3.50
C GLN A 174 4.34 10.81 -4.38
N ASP A 175 4.38 9.60 -3.82
CA ASP A 175 3.99 8.39 -4.53
C ASP A 175 3.25 7.40 -3.63
N LYS A 176 2.27 6.72 -4.23
CA LYS A 176 1.30 5.85 -3.57
C LYS A 176 1.18 4.60 -4.42
N ALA A 177 1.62 3.45 -3.90
CA ALA A 177 1.46 2.17 -4.58
C ALA A 177 0.46 1.27 -3.85
N PHE A 178 -0.46 0.68 -4.59
CA PHE A 178 -1.21 -0.48 -4.15
C PHE A 178 -0.64 -1.71 -4.86
N SER A 179 -0.18 -2.71 -4.12
CA SER A 179 0.37 -3.94 -4.68
C SER A 179 -0.39 -5.16 -4.19
N PHE A 180 -0.55 -6.14 -5.08
CA PHE A 180 -1.08 -7.44 -4.69
C PHE A 180 -0.30 -8.57 -5.33
N ARG A 181 -0.32 -9.76 -4.71
CA ARG A 181 0.39 -10.92 -5.27
C ARG A 181 -0.50 -11.73 -6.20
N ASN A 182 -1.64 -12.15 -5.70
CA ASN A 182 -2.53 -13.09 -6.37
C ASN A 182 -3.83 -12.40 -6.77
N VAL A 183 -4.41 -12.77 -7.90
CA VAL A 183 -5.81 -12.39 -8.20
C VAL A 183 -6.71 -13.12 -7.23
N PHE A 184 -7.62 -12.40 -6.59
CA PHE A 184 -8.59 -12.99 -5.67
C PHE A 184 -9.34 -14.11 -6.36
N ARG A 185 -9.37 -15.30 -5.74
CA ARG A 185 -9.85 -16.53 -6.36
C ARG A 185 -11.23 -16.43 -7.00
N TYR A 186 -12.15 -15.66 -6.40
CA TYR A 186 -13.51 -15.49 -6.92
C TYR A 186 -13.65 -14.45 -8.03
N ASP A 187 -12.55 -13.79 -8.40
CA ASP A 187 -12.49 -12.86 -9.50
C ASP A 187 -11.69 -13.42 -10.69
N GLN A 188 -11.05 -14.59 -10.56
CA GLN A 188 -10.25 -15.20 -11.63
C GLN A 188 -11.07 -15.53 -12.89
N ASP A 189 -12.30 -16.02 -12.70
CA ASP A 189 -13.24 -16.35 -13.80
C ASP A 189 -14.25 -15.23 -14.06
N ARG A 190 -14.05 -14.05 -13.46
CA ARG A 190 -14.96 -12.93 -13.62
C ARG A 190 -14.74 -12.25 -14.96
N ASP A 191 -15.81 -11.63 -15.47
CA ASP A 191 -15.71 -10.69 -16.59
C ASP A 191 -14.60 -9.66 -16.35
N ALA A 192 -13.58 -9.72 -17.20
CA ALA A 192 -12.39 -8.89 -17.13
C ALA A 192 -12.72 -7.39 -17.18
N GLU A 193 -13.77 -6.98 -17.89
CA GLU A 193 -14.16 -5.56 -17.95
C GLU A 193 -14.66 -5.06 -16.59
N ILE A 194 -15.37 -5.90 -15.83
CA ILE A 194 -15.81 -5.55 -14.48
C ILE A 194 -14.60 -5.40 -13.55
N VAL A 195 -13.66 -6.34 -13.61
CA VAL A 195 -12.41 -6.30 -12.83
C VAL A 195 -11.62 -5.04 -13.16
N TRP A 196 -11.37 -4.80 -14.45
CA TRP A 196 -10.58 -3.67 -14.92
C TRP A 196 -11.22 -2.32 -14.64
N ARG A 197 -12.54 -2.19 -14.75
CA ARG A 197 -13.23 -0.96 -14.35
C ARG A 197 -12.93 -0.60 -12.89
N ASN A 198 -13.01 -1.58 -11.99
CA ASN A 198 -12.74 -1.37 -10.56
C ASN A 198 -11.25 -1.12 -10.29
N TRP A 199 -10.36 -1.88 -10.94
CA TRP A 199 -8.92 -1.72 -10.79
C TRP A 199 -8.40 -0.40 -11.37
N ASN A 200 -8.99 0.12 -12.44
CA ASN A 200 -8.69 1.45 -12.96
C ASN A 200 -9.08 2.54 -11.95
N ASN A 201 -10.24 2.39 -11.30
CA ASN A 201 -10.65 3.31 -10.23
C ASN A 201 -9.65 3.29 -9.06
N LEU A 202 -9.16 2.11 -8.66
CA LEU A 202 -8.11 2.00 -7.65
C LEU A 202 -6.78 2.63 -8.14
N ASN A 203 -6.40 2.38 -9.39
CA ASN A 203 -5.19 2.94 -10.01
C ASN A 203 -5.18 4.47 -10.02
N ASN A 204 -6.35 5.10 -10.12
CA ASN A 204 -6.48 6.56 -10.06
C ASN A 204 -6.22 7.14 -8.66
N VAL A 205 -6.26 6.31 -7.61
CA VAL A 205 -5.99 6.73 -6.23
C VAL A 205 -4.58 6.37 -5.79
N MET A 206 -4.11 5.19 -6.19
CA MET A 206 -2.77 4.67 -5.94
C MET A 206 -2.33 3.84 -7.15
N ASN A 207 -1.09 4.01 -7.61
CA ASN A 207 -0.53 3.22 -8.71
C ASN A 207 -0.68 1.72 -8.40
N LEU A 208 -1.32 0.96 -9.29
CA LEU A 208 -1.63 -0.45 -9.06
C LEU A 208 -0.55 -1.38 -9.63
N TYR A 209 -0.08 -2.33 -8.83
CA TYR A 209 0.94 -3.32 -9.21
C TYR A 209 0.51 -4.75 -8.86
N ARG A 210 0.86 -5.70 -9.73
CA ARG A 210 0.85 -7.13 -9.39
C ARG A 210 2.29 -7.61 -9.16
N CYS A 211 2.51 -8.32 -8.06
CA CYS A 211 3.82 -8.74 -7.58
C CYS A 211 3.80 -10.22 -7.15
N PRO A 212 3.84 -11.21 -8.08
CA PRO A 212 3.86 -12.64 -7.75
C PRO A 212 5.08 -13.09 -6.91
N GLY A 213 6.09 -12.24 -6.79
CA GLY A 213 7.29 -12.39 -5.96
C GLY A 213 8.02 -11.04 -5.87
N ASN A 214 9.34 -11.02 -6.11
CA ASN A 214 10.10 -9.78 -6.25
C ASN A 214 9.91 -9.08 -7.60
N ASN A 215 9.42 -9.80 -8.60
CA ASN A 215 9.05 -9.24 -9.90
C ASN A 215 7.65 -8.64 -9.81
N CYS A 216 7.54 -7.32 -10.04
CA CYS A 216 6.27 -6.64 -10.16
C CYS A 216 6.03 -6.18 -11.59
N MET A 217 4.77 -5.94 -11.89
CA MET A 217 4.33 -5.26 -13.10
C MET A 217 3.31 -4.20 -12.71
N LYS A 218 3.41 -3.03 -13.33
CA LYS A 218 2.37 -2.01 -13.21
C LYS A 218 1.15 -2.41 -14.03
N CYS A 219 -0.03 -2.28 -13.45
CA CYS A 219 -1.27 -2.76 -14.06
C CYS A 219 -1.86 -1.78 -15.06
N VAL A 220 -1.50 -0.50 -14.98
CA VAL A 220 -1.87 0.52 -15.95
C VAL A 220 -0.65 1.38 -16.29
N VAL A 221 -0.28 1.40 -17.56
CA VAL A 221 0.85 2.19 -18.08
C VAL A 221 0.32 3.10 -19.17
N ASN A 222 0.44 4.43 -18.98
CA ASN A 222 -0.07 5.43 -19.93
C ASN A 222 -1.55 5.23 -20.32
N GLY A 223 -2.39 4.84 -19.35
CA GLY A 223 -3.81 4.55 -19.56
C GLY A 223 -4.10 3.19 -20.20
N VAL A 224 -3.08 2.42 -20.56
CA VAL A 224 -3.22 1.09 -21.14
C VAL A 224 -3.13 0.03 -20.05
N ARG A 225 -4.12 -0.88 -20.03
CA ARG A 225 -4.21 -2.00 -19.09
C ARG A 225 -3.15 -3.05 -19.43
N ASN A 226 -2.40 -3.50 -18.43
CA ASN A 226 -1.49 -4.63 -18.56
C ASN A 226 -2.22 -5.92 -18.16
N ASN A 227 -2.68 -6.68 -19.15
CA ASN A 227 -3.46 -7.90 -18.93
C ASN A 227 -2.73 -8.97 -18.10
N ASN A 228 -1.40 -8.92 -17.99
CA ASN A 228 -0.64 -9.82 -17.11
C ASN A 228 -0.91 -9.56 -15.62
N CYS A 229 -1.53 -8.42 -15.25
CA CYS A 229 -2.01 -8.22 -13.89
C CYS A 229 -3.24 -9.06 -13.54
N PHE A 230 -4.02 -9.48 -14.54
CA PHE A 230 -5.23 -10.27 -14.33
C PHE A 230 -5.04 -11.73 -14.78
N ASN A 231 -4.41 -11.93 -15.93
CA ASN A 231 -4.15 -13.24 -16.49
C ASN A 231 -2.96 -13.87 -15.77
N SER A 232 -3.13 -15.09 -15.25
CA SER A 232 -2.06 -15.92 -14.69
C SER A 232 -1.30 -16.68 -15.76
#